data_AF-A0ABD6EX26-F1
#
_entry.id   AF-A0ABD6EX26-F1
#
_cell.length_a   1.000
_cell.length_b   1.000
_cell.length_c   1.000
_cell.angle_alpha   90.00
_cell.angle_beta   90.00
_cell.angle_gamma   90.00
#
_symmetry.space_group_name_H-M   'P 1'
#
loop_
_entity.id
_entity.type
_entity.pdbx_description
1 polymer ?
#
loop_
_entity_poly.entity_id
_entity_poly.type
_entity_poly.pdbx_seq_one_letter_code
_entity_poly.pdbx_strand_id
1 'polypeptide(L)'
;MPKSGQEVTPTFKNDKRNQQKLKEDAELKEKEEKLRRIVFNAIVALSDAGVDRSRLLSNLPYLDVNSWMEVAEERFIGKLCGFPLCDNFVQLKQVQKYRIDR
;
A
#
# COMPACT_ATOMS: atom_id res chain seq x y z
N MET A 1 32.10 58.78 -12.22
CA MET A 1 32.73 57.74 -11.38
C MET A 1 31.72 56.61 -11.15
N PRO A 2 31.97 55.38 -11.61
CA PRO A 2 31.22 54.19 -11.20
C PRO A 2 32.08 53.24 -10.34
N LYS A 3 31.48 52.60 -9.34
CA LYS A 3 32.02 51.37 -8.71
C LYS A 3 30.94 50.30 -8.91
N SER A 4 31.11 49.32 -9.81
CA SER A 4 31.64 47.96 -9.53
C SER A 4 31.23 47.48 -8.13
N GLY A 5 30.36 46.48 -7.98
CA GLY A 5 30.39 45.13 -8.55
C GLY A 5 30.40 44.19 -7.34
N GLN A 6 29.26 43.60 -7.00
CA GLN A 6 29.16 42.59 -5.95
C GLN A 6 29.06 41.21 -6.60
N GLU A 7 30.16 40.47 -6.56
CA GLU A 7 30.21 39.04 -6.85
C GLU A 7 29.46 38.28 -5.76
N VAL A 8 28.42 37.55 -6.15
CA VAL A 8 27.70 36.61 -5.28
C VAL A 8 28.20 35.21 -5.61
N THR A 9 29.06 34.64 -4.76
CA THR A 9 29.30 33.20 -4.73
C THR A 9 29.07 32.70 -3.31
N PRO A 10 28.14 31.76 -3.09
CA PRO A 10 28.58 30.37 -2.95
C PRO A 10 27.53 29.34 -3.41
N THR A 11 27.69 28.72 -4.58
CA THR A 11 26.75 27.70 -5.11
C THR A 11 27.20 26.24 -4.84
N PHE A 12 28.50 25.96 -4.75
CA PHE A 12 29.03 24.59 -4.70
C PHE A 12 28.76 23.79 -3.40
N LYS A 13 28.60 24.44 -2.24
CA LYS A 13 28.29 23.74 -0.97
C LYS A 13 26.80 23.39 -0.85
N ASN A 14 25.93 24.18 -1.49
CA ASN A 14 24.49 23.97 -1.50
C ASN A 14 24.12 22.81 -2.42
N ASP A 15 24.80 22.66 -3.55
CA ASP A 15 24.60 21.54 -4.48
C ASP A 15 24.93 20.18 -3.86
N LYS A 16 26.05 20.05 -3.13
CA LYS A 16 26.41 18.77 -2.48
C LYS A 16 25.40 18.36 -1.40
N ARG A 17 24.90 19.32 -0.61
CA ARG A 17 23.93 19.06 0.46
C ARG A 17 22.55 18.72 -0.08
N ASN A 18 22.13 19.38 -1.16
CA ASN A 18 20.91 19.03 -1.89
C ASN A 18 21.03 17.65 -2.56
N GLN A 19 22.17 17.35 -3.17
CA GLN A 19 22.42 16.06 -3.82
C GLN A 19 22.46 14.90 -2.82
N GLN A 20 22.88 15.16 -1.58
CA GLN A 20 22.84 14.17 -0.49
C GLN A 20 21.41 13.95 0.03
N LYS A 21 20.64 15.02 0.25
CA LYS A 21 19.21 14.91 0.61
C LYS A 21 18.40 14.17 -0.45
N LEU A 22 18.62 14.46 -1.73
CA LEU A 22 17.93 13.79 -2.83
C LEU A 22 18.22 12.28 -2.87
N LYS A 23 19.44 11.87 -2.51
CA LYS A 23 19.80 10.45 -2.41
C LYS A 23 19.12 9.79 -1.21
N GLU A 24 19.16 10.43 -0.05
CA GLU A 24 18.48 9.94 1.17
C GLU A 24 16.97 9.81 0.95
N ASP A 25 16.33 10.80 0.31
CA ASP A 25 14.91 10.76 -0.03
C ASP A 25 14.58 9.65 -1.05
N ALA A 26 15.46 9.42 -2.03
CA ALA A 26 15.30 8.34 -3.00
C ALA A 26 15.42 6.96 -2.33
N GLU A 27 16.40 6.77 -1.44
CA GLU A 27 16.56 5.53 -0.67
C GLU A 27 15.39 5.28 0.27
N LEU A 28 14.84 6.33 0.87
CA LEU A 28 13.65 6.24 1.74
C LEU A 28 12.44 5.76 0.93
N LYS A 29 12.21 6.38 -0.24
CA LYS A 29 11.12 6.00 -1.15
C LYS A 29 11.26 4.55 -1.62
N GLU A 30 12.46 4.11 -1.98
CA GLU A 30 12.67 2.73 -2.42
C GLU A 30 12.36 1.72 -1.30
N LYS A 31 12.75 2.03 -0.05
CA LYS A 31 12.41 1.20 1.11
C LYS A 31 10.91 1.16 1.34
N GLU A 32 10.25 2.30 1.26
CA GLU A 32 8.80 2.41 1.42
C GLU A 32 8.05 1.61 0.35
N GLU A 33 8.46 1.71 -0.92
CA GLU A 33 7.88 0.94 -2.03
C GLU A 33 8.04 -0.58 -1.83
N LYS A 34 9.19 -1.03 -1.34
CA LYS A 34 9.42 -2.44 -1.01
C LYS A 34 8.47 -2.92 0.08
N LEU A 35 8.30 -2.14 1.14
CA LEU A 35 7.38 -2.47 2.23
C LEU A 35 5.94 -2.51 1.73
N ARG A 36 5.50 -1.50 0.97
CA ARG A 36 4.17 -1.46 0.35
C ARG A 36 3.91 -2.68 -0.53
N ARG A 37 4.91 -3.11 -1.31
CA ARG A 37 4.80 -4.31 -2.16
C ARG A 37 4.70 -5.59 -1.34
N ILE A 38 5.40 -5.71 -0.22
CA ILE A 38 5.29 -6.87 0.67
C ILE A 38 3.88 -6.96 1.26
N VAL A 39 3.35 -5.84 1.78
CA VAL A 39 1.99 -5.76 2.31
C VAL A 39 0.97 -6.15 1.24
N PHE A 40 1.07 -5.56 0.05
CA PHE A 40 0.20 -5.88 -1.08
C PHE A 40 0.22 -7.38 -1.42
N ASN A 41 1.41 -7.98 -1.49
CA ASN A 41 1.53 -9.42 -1.75
C ASN A 41 0.90 -10.27 -0.64
N ALA A 42 1.03 -9.85 0.62
CA ALA A 42 0.40 -10.52 1.76
C ALA A 42 -1.13 -10.44 1.69
N ILE A 43 -1.67 -9.28 1.29
CA ILE A 43 -3.12 -9.09 1.09
C ILE A 43 -3.61 -10.06 0.01
N VAL A 44 -3.02 -10.00 -1.18
CA VAL A 44 -3.37 -10.86 -2.33
C VAL A 44 -3.30 -12.34 -1.95
N ALA A 45 -2.26 -12.76 -1.23
CA ALA A 45 -2.09 -14.15 -0.83
C ALA A 45 -3.19 -14.67 0.12
N LEU A 46 -3.86 -13.78 0.86
CA LEU A 46 -4.94 -14.11 1.79
C LEU A 46 -6.34 -13.79 1.25
N SER A 47 -6.45 -13.12 0.10
CA SER A 47 -7.74 -12.75 -0.49
C SER A 47 -8.43 -13.89 -1.25
N ASP A 48 -7.68 -14.91 -1.69
CA ASP A 48 -8.21 -16.06 -2.42
C ASP A 48 -8.83 -17.14 -1.51
N ALA A 49 -9.64 -18.03 -2.07
CA ALA A 49 -10.16 -19.20 -1.35
C ALA A 49 -9.06 -20.25 -1.07
N GLY A 50 -9.27 -21.12 -0.08
CA GLY A 50 -8.35 -22.22 0.22
C GLY A 50 -7.05 -21.79 0.88
N VAL A 51 -7.10 -20.73 1.70
CA VAL A 51 -5.96 -20.33 2.53
C VAL A 51 -5.79 -21.33 3.66
N ASP A 52 -4.61 -21.92 3.75
CA ASP A 52 -4.26 -22.82 4.84
C ASP A 52 -3.66 -22.05 6.03
N ARG A 53 -3.58 -22.72 7.17
CA ARG A 53 -3.02 -22.13 8.40
C ARG A 53 -1.57 -21.71 8.23
N SER A 54 -0.77 -22.42 7.42
CA SER A 54 0.62 -22.06 7.20
C SER A 54 0.76 -20.74 6.44
N ARG A 55 -0.01 -20.55 5.35
CA ARG A 55 0.00 -19.29 4.59
C ARG A 55 -0.51 -18.12 5.41
N LEU A 56 -1.52 -18.33 6.27
CA LEU A 56 -1.97 -17.27 7.17
C LEU A 56 -0.86 -16.84 8.14
N LEU A 57 -0.20 -17.79 8.80
CA LEU A 57 0.86 -17.51 9.76
C LEU A 57 2.10 -16.87 9.12
N SER A 58 2.44 -17.24 7.88
CA SER A 58 3.58 -16.63 7.18
C SER A 58 3.32 -15.18 6.76
N ASN A 59 2.07 -14.79 6.52
CA ASN A 59 1.72 -13.45 6.03
C ASN A 59 1.31 -12.48 7.17
N LEU A 60 0.86 -13.00 8.31
CA LEU A 60 0.48 -12.21 9.49
C LEU A 60 1.50 -11.14 9.93
N PRO A 61 2.82 -11.39 9.96
CA PRO A 61 3.80 -10.39 10.39
C PRO A 61 3.86 -9.13 9.51
N TYR A 62 3.36 -9.22 8.28
CA TYR A 62 3.39 -8.14 7.31
C TYR A 62 2.09 -7.32 7.28
N LEU A 63 1.07 -7.74 8.05
CA LEU A 63 -0.24 -7.10 8.05
C LEU A 63 -0.42 -6.30 9.35
N ASP A 64 -0.71 -5.02 9.20
CA ASP A 64 -1.25 -4.20 10.27
C ASP A 64 -2.78 -4.28 10.30
N VAL A 65 -3.40 -3.56 11.24
CA VAL A 65 -4.86 -3.57 11.40
C VAL A 65 -5.57 -3.10 10.13
N ASN A 66 -5.03 -2.10 9.44
CA ASN A 66 -5.64 -1.58 8.21
C ASN A 66 -5.51 -2.57 7.06
N SER A 67 -4.32 -3.15 6.87
CA SER A 67 -4.08 -4.16 5.82
C SER A 67 -4.92 -5.42 6.05
N TRP A 68 -5.20 -5.78 7.30
CA TRP A 68 -6.12 -6.87 7.61
C TRP A 68 -7.57 -6.56 7.19
N MET A 69 -8.01 -5.32 7.36
CA MET A 69 -9.33 -4.89 6.87
C MET A 69 -9.40 -4.94 5.35
N GLU A 70 -8.34 -4.55 4.65
CA GLU A 70 -8.25 -4.69 3.19
C GLU A 70 -8.39 -6.16 2.75
N VAL A 71 -7.76 -7.12 3.44
CA VAL A 71 -7.97 -8.56 3.18
C VAL A 71 -9.44 -8.93 3.31
N ALA A 72 -10.10 -8.52 4.40
CA ALA A 72 -11.50 -8.84 4.64
C ALA A 72 -12.43 -8.23 3.56
N GLU A 73 -12.13 -7.01 3.12
CA GLU A 73 -12.87 -6.32 2.06
C GLU A 73 -12.68 -7.00 0.69
N GLU A 74 -11.44 -7.30 0.30
CA GLU A 74 -11.13 -8.00 -0.96
C GLU A 74 -11.81 -9.38 -1.01
N ARG A 75 -11.77 -10.14 0.10
CA ARG A 75 -12.51 -11.41 0.23
C ARG A 75 -14.02 -11.21 0.06
N PHE A 76 -14.58 -10.18 0.68
CA PHE A 76 -16.01 -9.88 0.56
C PHE A 76 -16.42 -9.49 -0.86
N ILE A 77 -15.57 -8.73 -1.59
CA ILE A 77 -15.75 -8.45 -3.01
C ILE A 77 -15.85 -9.77 -3.79
N GLY A 78 -14.93 -10.71 -3.51
CA GLY A 78 -14.90 -12.08 -4.01
C GLY A 78 -16.01 -13.01 -3.49
N LYS A 79 -16.97 -12.49 -2.70
CA LYS A 79 -18.07 -13.25 -2.09
C LYS A 79 -17.60 -14.34 -1.12
N LEU A 80 -16.44 -14.19 -0.52
CA LEU A 80 -15.92 -15.07 0.51
C LEU A 80 -16.09 -14.43 1.89
N CYS A 81 -16.14 -15.29 2.92
CA CYS A 81 -16.05 -14.84 4.30
C CYS A 81 -14.75 -14.04 4.52
N GLY A 82 -14.82 -12.94 5.28
CA GLY A 82 -13.66 -12.08 5.54
C GLY A 82 -12.52 -12.75 6.33
N PHE A 83 -12.78 -13.89 6.97
CA PHE A 83 -11.72 -14.65 7.64
C PHE A 83 -10.97 -15.55 6.65
N PRO A 84 -9.63 -15.47 6.52
CA PRO A 84 -8.88 -16.21 5.49
C PRO A 84 -9.07 -17.73 5.52
N LEU A 85 -9.15 -18.35 6.71
CA LEU A 85 -9.35 -19.82 6.82
C LEU A 85 -10.80 -20.26 6.62
N CYS A 86 -11.70 -19.32 6.34
CA CYS A 86 -13.11 -19.61 6.10
C CYS A 86 -13.38 -19.60 4.60
N ASP A 87 -13.74 -20.76 4.07
CA ASP A 87 -14.11 -20.94 2.66
C ASP A 87 -15.62 -20.79 2.40
N ASN A 88 -16.37 -20.30 3.40
CA ASN A 88 -17.80 -20.05 3.23
C ASN A 88 -18.01 -18.85 2.30
N PHE A 89 -19.00 -19.00 1.40
CA PHE A 89 -19.44 -17.91 0.54
C PHE A 89 -20.43 -17.00 1.26
N VAL A 90 -20.27 -15.70 1.07
CA VAL A 90 -21.18 -14.68 1.55
C VAL A 90 -22.36 -14.57 0.58
N GLN A 91 -23.55 -14.90 1.07
CA GLN A 91 -24.79 -14.69 0.31
C GLN A 91 -25.18 -13.22 0.38
N LEU A 92 -25.00 -12.51 -0.73
CA LEU A 92 -25.58 -11.17 -0.87
C LEU A 92 -27.05 -11.33 -1.25
N LYS A 93 -27.94 -10.96 -0.33
CA LYS A 93 -29.35 -10.83 -0.66
C LYS A 93 -29.48 -9.67 -1.65
N GLN A 94 -29.80 -9.98 -2.90
CA GLN A 94 -30.18 -8.94 -3.87
C GLN A 94 -31.53 -8.37 -3.45
N VAL A 95 -31.50 -7.38 -2.55
CA VAL A 95 -32.67 -6.59 -2.23
C VAL A 95 -32.78 -5.54 -3.32
N GLN A 96 -33.40 -5.91 -4.44
CA GLN A 96 -33.71 -4.95 -5.50
C GLN A 96 -34.75 -3.97 -4.97
N LYS A 97 -34.26 -2.85 -4.39
CA LYS A 97 -35.09 -1.83 -3.74
C LYS A 97 -35.97 -1.07 -4.75
N TYR A 98 -35.53 -1.01 -6.00
CA TYR A 98 -36.20 -0.26 -7.06
C TYR A 98 -36.41 -1.15 -8.27
N ARG A 99 -37.66 -1.25 -8.71
CA ARG A 99 -38.05 -1.85 -9.98
C ARG A 99 -38.27 -0.70 -10.95
N ILE A 100 -37.52 -0.67 -12.05
CA ILE A 100 -37.77 0.29 -13.12
C ILE A 100 -38.92 -0.29 -13.94
N ASP A 101 -40.12 0.24 -13.73
CA ASP A 101 -41.27 -0.09 -14.57
C ASP A 101 -41.13 0.63 -15.91
N ARG A 102 -41.59 -0.03 -16.99
CA ARG A 102 -41.43 0.39 -18.39
C ARG A 102 -42.59 1.28 -18.84
#